data_AF-H0R6K8-F1
#
_entry.id   AF-H0R6K8-F1
#
_cell.length_a   1.000
_cell.length_b   1.000
_cell.length_c   1.000
_cell.angle_alpha   90.00
_cell.angle_beta   90.00
_cell.angle_gamma   90.00
#
_symmetry.space_group_name_H-M   'P 1'
#
loop_
_entity.id
_entity.type
_entity.pdbx_description
1 polymer ?
#
loop_
_entity_poly.entity_id
_entity_poly.type
_entity_poly.pdbx_seq_one_letter_code
_entity_poly.pdbx_strand_id
1 'polypeptide(L)'
;MPITKRLLHQWDLCAALLTSAAFLVSCLVTRRELVNLDGILVAGVAGGITIGVGAFVVMRNLGELLGREDYGELVRLPDPDESRSQRPFAIVTIVALVTSASSLITFIVYRPLSETLMYFILALILGLALYSILGTITLVGIYRRHTRRVALLRRIRDDNKLRDRGRRQG
;
A
#
# COMPACT_ATOMS: atom_id res chain seq x y z
N MET A 1 -1.98 -6.95 19.66
CA MET A 1 -1.07 -6.02 18.95
C MET A 1 -1.81 -5.04 18.00
N PRO A 2 -2.82 -4.27 18.43
CA PRO A 2 -3.51 -3.32 17.55
C PRO A 2 -2.86 -1.92 17.46
N ILE A 3 -2.07 -1.51 18.46
CA ILE A 3 -1.58 -0.13 18.61
C ILE A 3 -0.53 0.23 17.53
N THR A 4 0.37 -0.70 17.19
CA THR A 4 1.48 -0.43 16.25
C THR A 4 1.01 -0.19 14.82
N LYS A 5 -0.03 -0.89 14.35
CA LYS A 5 -0.55 -0.73 12.98
C LYS A 5 -1.21 0.63 12.77
N ARG A 6 -1.89 1.16 13.79
CA ARG A 6 -2.56 2.47 13.72
C ARG A 6 -1.54 3.62 13.73
N LEU A 7 -0.47 3.49 14.54
CA LEU A 7 0.63 4.45 14.54
C LEU A 7 1.35 4.49 13.19
N LEU A 8 1.67 3.35 12.58
CA LEU A 8 2.36 3.30 11.28
C LEU A 8 1.61 4.07 10.19
N HIS A 9 0.30 3.90 10.10
CA HIS A 9 -0.51 4.64 9.12
C HIS A 9 -0.56 6.15 9.37
N GLN A 10 -0.51 6.58 10.63
CA GLN A 10 -0.47 8.01 10.99
C GLN A 10 0.89 8.63 10.65
N TRP A 11 1.97 7.88 10.82
CA TRP A 11 3.32 8.32 10.43
C TRP A 11 3.46 8.45 8.91
N ASP A 12 2.99 7.47 8.14
CA ASP A 12 3.02 7.51 6.68
C ASP A 12 2.23 8.72 6.14
N LEU A 13 1.07 9.01 6.74
CA LEU A 13 0.26 10.18 6.38
C LEU A 13 0.95 11.50 6.75
N CYS A 14 1.50 11.62 7.95
CA CYS A 14 2.25 12.82 8.36
C CYS A 14 3.45 13.08 7.45
N ALA A 15 4.23 12.04 7.12
CA ALA A 15 5.38 12.16 6.23
C ALA A 15 4.96 12.62 4.82
N ALA A 16 3.89 12.05 4.28
CA ALA A 16 3.34 12.45 2.99
C ALA A 16 2.84 13.91 2.99
N LEU A 17 2.10 14.32 4.02
CA LEU A 17 1.60 15.68 4.17
C LEU A 17 2.72 16.71 4.34
N LEU A 18 3.72 16.42 5.18
CA LEU A 18 4.87 17.31 5.37
C LEU A 18 5.67 17.47 4.09
N THR A 19 5.88 16.38 3.33
CA THR A 19 6.61 16.45 2.06
C THR A 19 5.83 17.23 1.00
N SER A 20 4.51 17.02 0.92
CA SER A 20 3.61 17.77 0.05
C SER A 20 3.60 19.27 0.38
N ALA A 21 3.50 19.62 1.66
CA ALA A 21 3.55 20.99 2.12
C ALA A 21 4.91 21.65 1.85
N ALA A 22 6.01 20.95 2.12
CA ALA A 22 7.35 21.45 1.85
C ALA A 22 7.58 21.70 0.35
N PHE A 23 7.09 20.80 -0.52
CA PHE A 23 7.13 20.99 -1.96
C PHE A 23 6.31 22.21 -2.40
N LEU A 24 5.06 22.33 -1.93
CA LEU A 24 4.19 23.46 -2.26
C LEU A 24 4.81 24.80 -1.86
N VAL A 25 5.29 24.90 -0.62
CA VAL A 25 5.95 26.12 -0.12
C VAL A 25 7.19 26.45 -0.96
N SER A 26 8.00 25.44 -1.30
CA SER A 26 9.18 25.64 -2.14
C SER A 26 8.84 26.18 -3.52
N CYS A 27 7.80 25.65 -4.17
CA CYS A 27 7.32 26.14 -5.47
C CYS A 27 6.82 27.58 -5.39
N LEU A 28 6.01 27.90 -4.38
CA LEU A 28 5.44 29.24 -4.20
C LEU A 28 6.51 30.31 -3.90
N VAL A 29 7.55 29.96 -3.14
CA VAL A 29 8.65 30.87 -2.78
C VAL A 29 9.61 31.09 -3.95
N THR A 30 9.99 30.02 -4.64
CA THR A 30 11.07 30.09 -5.65
C THR A 30 10.58 30.52 -7.04
N ARG A 31 9.28 30.42 -7.34
CA ARG A 31 8.69 30.75 -8.65
C ARG A 31 9.44 30.14 -9.85
N ARG A 32 10.06 28.97 -9.65
CA ARG A 32 10.78 28.27 -10.71
C ARG A 32 9.80 27.64 -11.67
N GLU A 33 10.09 27.75 -12.96
CA GLU A 33 9.33 27.04 -13.99
C GLU A 33 9.40 25.52 -13.76
N LEU A 34 8.25 24.87 -13.91
CA LEU A 34 8.12 23.41 -13.80
C LEU A 34 8.69 22.76 -15.06
N VAL A 35 9.94 22.32 -14.97
CA VAL A 35 10.60 21.60 -16.06
C VAL A 35 10.03 20.17 -16.17
N ASN A 36 9.69 19.74 -17.40
CA ASN A 36 9.25 18.38 -17.72
C ASN A 36 7.98 17.91 -16.97
N LEU A 37 6.98 18.78 -16.92
CA LEU A 37 5.68 18.51 -16.29
C LEU A 37 5.00 17.26 -16.86
N ASP A 38 5.08 17.06 -18.18
CA ASP A 38 4.56 15.85 -18.86
C ASP A 38 5.17 14.57 -18.30
N GLY A 39 6.50 14.55 -18.10
CA GLY A 39 7.21 13.39 -17.57
C GLY A 39 6.78 13.04 -16.14
N ILE A 40 6.57 14.05 -15.30
CA ILE A 40 6.10 13.88 -13.91
C ILE A 40 4.70 13.26 -13.90
N LEU A 41 3.78 13.77 -14.73
CA LEU A 41 2.41 13.28 -14.78
C LEU A 41 2.33 11.86 -15.35
N VAL A 42 3.08 11.55 -16.41
CA VAL A 42 3.16 10.19 -16.97
C VAL A 42 3.72 9.21 -15.94
N ALA A 43 4.77 9.60 -15.20
CA ALA A 43 5.30 8.79 -14.11
C ALA A 43 4.28 8.59 -12.98
N GLY A 44 3.48 9.61 -12.66
CA GLY A 44 2.39 9.52 -11.68
C GLY A 44 1.30 8.53 -12.09
N VAL A 45 0.90 8.55 -13.37
CA VAL A 45 -0.07 7.57 -13.94
C VAL A 45 0.50 6.16 -13.86
N ALA A 46 1.68 5.93 -14.44
CA ALA A 46 2.30 4.61 -14.49
C ALA A 46 2.59 4.04 -13.10
N GLY A 47 3.12 4.87 -12.19
CA GLY A 47 3.40 4.51 -10.81
C GLY A 47 2.13 4.19 -10.03
N GLY A 48 1.09 5.02 -10.15
CA GLY A 48 -0.20 4.82 -9.50
C GLY A 48 -0.88 3.52 -9.92
N ILE A 49 -0.93 3.22 -11.22
CA ILE A 49 -1.47 1.96 -11.74
C ILE A 49 -0.67 0.77 -11.22
N THR A 50 0.66 0.82 -11.31
CA THR A 50 1.54 -0.29 -10.89
C THR A 50 1.35 -0.61 -9.41
N ILE A 51 1.36 0.43 -8.56
CA ILE A 51 1.17 0.25 -7.11
C ILE A 51 -0.25 -0.23 -6.82
N GLY A 52 -1.27 0.37 -7.44
CA GLY A 52 -2.67 0.03 -7.21
C GLY A 52 -2.98 -1.43 -7.58
N VAL A 53 -2.58 -1.87 -8.77
CA VAL A 53 -2.76 -3.25 -9.22
C VAL A 53 -1.97 -4.21 -8.35
N GLY A 54 -0.72 -3.88 -8.01
CA GLY A 54 0.11 -4.69 -7.13
C GLY A 54 -0.51 -4.89 -5.75
N ALA A 55 -0.99 -3.81 -5.12
CA ALA A 55 -1.66 -3.85 -3.83
C ALA A 55 -2.96 -4.68 -3.88
N PHE A 56 -3.75 -4.53 -4.95
CA PHE A 56 -4.97 -5.31 -5.18
C PHE A 56 -4.70 -6.81 -5.33
N VAL A 57 -3.70 -7.20 -6.11
CA VAL A 57 -3.32 -8.61 -6.29
C VAL A 57 -2.86 -9.21 -4.96
N VAL A 58 -2.04 -8.49 -4.19
CA VAL A 58 -1.59 -8.95 -2.86
C VAL A 58 -2.78 -9.08 -1.90
N MET A 59 -3.73 -8.14 -1.93
CA MET A 59 -4.96 -8.21 -1.12
C MET A 59 -5.76 -9.47 -1.45
N ARG A 60 -5.98 -9.77 -2.73
CA ARG A 60 -6.68 -10.97 -3.17
C ARG A 60 -5.96 -12.24 -2.70
N ASN A 61 -4.65 -12.32 -2.91
CA ASN A 61 -3.86 -13.48 -2.47
C ASN A 61 -3.88 -13.66 -0.95
N LEU A 62 -3.89 -12.56 -0.18
CA LEU A 62 -4.04 -12.62 1.27
C LEU A 62 -5.43 -13.12 1.68
N GLY A 63 -6.48 -12.68 0.98
CA GLY A 63 -7.84 -13.19 1.18
C GLY A 63 -7.92 -14.70 0.95
N GLU A 64 -7.33 -15.21 -0.13
CA GLU A 64 -7.25 -16.64 -0.40
C GLU A 64 -6.45 -17.42 0.65
N LEU A 65 -5.37 -16.82 1.19
CA LEU A 65 -4.58 -17.41 2.29
C LEU A 65 -5.37 -17.48 3.60
N LEU A 66 -6.13 -16.44 3.92
CA LEU A 66 -6.95 -16.37 5.12
C LEU A 66 -8.19 -17.27 5.04
N GLY A 67 -8.72 -17.51 3.84
CA GLY A 67 -9.80 -18.46 3.58
C GLY A 67 -9.42 -19.93 3.75
N ARG A 68 -8.13 -20.28 3.95
CA ARG A 68 -7.72 -21.66 4.26
C ARG A 68 -7.94 -21.97 5.73
N GLU A 69 -8.76 -22.98 6.01
CA GLU A 69 -9.28 -23.36 7.33
C GLU A 69 -8.23 -23.25 8.45
N ASP A 70 -7.09 -23.94 8.33
CA ASP A 70 -6.12 -24.02 9.43
C ASP A 70 -5.40 -22.70 9.74
N TYR A 71 -5.07 -21.93 8.71
CA TYR A 71 -4.36 -20.66 8.89
C TYR A 71 -5.32 -19.54 9.26
N GLY A 72 -6.49 -19.51 8.61
CA GLY A 72 -7.56 -18.57 8.92
C GLY A 72 -8.01 -18.70 10.37
N GLU A 73 -8.20 -19.92 10.86
CA GLU A 73 -8.60 -20.18 12.25
C GLU A 73 -7.53 -19.71 13.25
N LEU A 74 -6.24 -19.97 12.96
CA LEU A 74 -5.11 -19.48 13.77
C LEU A 74 -4.98 -17.95 13.77
N VAL A 75 -5.35 -17.28 12.68
CA VAL A 75 -5.31 -15.81 12.59
C VAL A 75 -6.55 -15.17 13.21
N ARG A 76 -7.71 -15.83 13.16
CA ARG A 76 -8.97 -15.36 13.75
C ARG A 76 -9.01 -15.50 15.28
N LEU A 77 -8.26 -16.45 15.85
CA LEU A 77 -8.12 -16.65 17.31
C LEU A 77 -7.74 -15.36 18.09
N PRO A 78 -6.73 -14.58 17.66
CA PRO A 78 -6.39 -13.31 18.33
C PRO A 78 -7.09 -12.06 17.77
N ASP A 79 -7.67 -12.11 16.57
CA ASP A 79 -8.32 -10.95 15.92
C ASP A 79 -9.45 -11.45 14.97
N PRO A 80 -10.72 -11.50 15.43
CA PRO A 80 -11.81 -12.14 14.69
C PRO A 80 -12.23 -11.36 13.43
N ASP A 81 -11.91 -10.07 13.35
CA ASP A 81 -12.24 -9.22 12.20
C ASP A 81 -11.21 -9.37 11.07
N GLU A 82 -11.44 -10.33 10.19
CA GLU A 82 -10.63 -10.55 8.97
C GLU A 82 -10.57 -9.28 8.09
N SER A 83 -11.65 -8.49 8.08
CA SER A 83 -11.75 -7.22 7.37
C SER A 83 -10.70 -6.18 7.83
N ARG A 84 -10.27 -6.20 9.10
CA ARG A 84 -9.25 -5.27 9.60
C ARG A 84 -7.86 -5.55 9.02
N SER A 85 -7.60 -6.78 8.61
CA SER A 85 -6.32 -7.16 8.00
C SER A 85 -6.21 -6.72 6.54
N GLN A 86 -7.33 -6.60 5.83
CA GLN A 86 -7.40 -6.24 4.42
C GLN A 86 -7.56 -4.74 4.17
N ARG A 87 -8.19 -4.00 5.10
CA ARG A 87 -8.40 -2.54 4.99
C ARG A 87 -7.18 -1.74 4.53
N PRO A 88 -5.96 -1.95 5.08
CA PRO A 88 -4.78 -1.21 4.64
C PRO A 88 -4.45 -1.41 3.16
N PHE A 89 -4.65 -2.62 2.61
CA PHE A 89 -4.42 -2.90 1.19
C PHE A 89 -5.46 -2.20 0.31
N ALA A 90 -6.73 -2.19 0.73
CA ALA A 90 -7.79 -1.49 0.01
C ALA A 90 -7.54 0.03 -0.01
N ILE A 91 -7.13 0.62 1.11
CA ILE A 91 -6.81 2.05 1.20
C ILE A 91 -5.67 2.40 0.24
N VAL A 92 -4.55 1.67 0.29
CA VAL A 92 -3.41 1.92 -0.62
C VAL A 92 -3.81 1.74 -2.08
N THR A 93 -4.61 0.72 -2.39
CA THR A 93 -5.13 0.50 -3.76
C THR A 93 -5.93 1.71 -4.24
N ILE A 94 -6.89 2.17 -3.43
CA ILE A 94 -7.73 3.33 -3.78
C ILE A 94 -6.87 4.58 -3.93
N VAL A 95 -5.97 4.86 -2.99
CA VAL A 95 -5.13 6.07 -3.06
C VAL A 95 -4.19 6.04 -4.27
N ALA A 96 -3.62 4.89 -4.62
CA ALA A 96 -2.78 4.76 -5.81
C ALA A 96 -3.58 4.95 -7.11
N LEU A 97 -4.80 4.42 -7.19
CA LEU A 97 -5.69 4.63 -8.34
C LEU A 97 -6.15 6.09 -8.44
N VAL A 98 -6.48 6.74 -7.32
CA VAL A 98 -6.79 8.18 -7.28
C VAL A 98 -5.58 8.99 -7.73
N THR A 99 -4.37 8.64 -7.29
CA THR A 99 -3.13 9.30 -7.73
C THR A 99 -2.97 9.21 -9.25
N SER A 100 -3.20 8.03 -9.83
CA SER A 100 -3.15 7.84 -11.28
C SER A 100 -4.23 8.64 -11.99
N ALA A 101 -5.48 8.60 -11.50
CA ALA A 101 -6.59 9.32 -12.11
C ALA A 101 -6.38 10.84 -12.05
N SER A 102 -5.94 11.37 -10.91
CA SER A 102 -5.57 12.78 -10.75
C SER A 102 -4.44 13.15 -11.70
N SER A 103 -3.39 12.35 -11.80
CA SER A 103 -2.27 12.61 -12.72
C SER A 103 -2.72 12.63 -14.19
N LEU A 104 -3.60 11.70 -14.59
CA LEU A 104 -4.15 11.63 -15.94
C LEU A 104 -5.07 12.82 -16.24
N ILE A 105 -5.97 13.17 -15.32
CA ILE A 105 -6.86 14.32 -15.47
C ILE A 105 -6.02 15.59 -15.61
N THR A 106 -5.05 15.81 -14.72
CA THR A 106 -4.14 16.95 -14.79
C THR A 106 -3.39 16.96 -16.12
N PHE A 107 -2.90 15.81 -16.60
CA PHE A 107 -2.22 15.72 -17.90
C PHE A 107 -3.09 16.20 -19.07
N ILE A 108 -4.40 15.97 -19.01
CA ILE A 108 -5.34 16.41 -20.05
C ILE A 108 -5.66 17.91 -19.93
N VAL A 109 -5.81 18.43 -18.72
CA VAL A 109 -6.35 19.79 -18.49
C VAL A 109 -5.34 20.82 -17.98
N TYR A 110 -4.05 20.51 -17.91
CA TYR A 110 -3.08 21.42 -17.27
C TYR A 110 -2.85 22.74 -18.04
N ARG A 111 -2.99 22.74 -19.36
CA ARG A 111 -2.69 23.93 -20.20
C ARG A 111 -3.47 25.20 -19.82
N PRO A 112 -4.79 25.16 -19.56
CA PRO A 112 -5.55 26.34 -19.13
C PRO A 112 -5.42 26.69 -17.63
N LEU A 113 -4.72 25.90 -16.81
CA LEU A 113 -4.65 26.16 -15.36
C LEU A 113 -3.65 27.26 -15.03
N SER A 114 -3.96 28.03 -13.98
CA SER A 114 -2.98 28.96 -13.41
C SER A 114 -1.83 28.19 -12.76
N GLU A 115 -0.63 28.78 -12.77
CA GLU A 115 0.57 28.17 -12.16
C GLU A 115 0.34 27.83 -10.68
N THR A 116 -0.34 28.72 -9.95
CA THR A 116 -0.69 28.48 -8.55
C THR A 116 -1.51 27.20 -8.38
N LEU A 117 -2.57 27.02 -9.18
CA LEU A 117 -3.38 25.82 -9.16
C LEU A 117 -2.55 24.58 -9.52
N MET A 118 -1.61 24.71 -10.46
CA MET A 118 -0.68 23.65 -10.83
C MET A 118 0.15 23.17 -9.64
N TYR A 119 0.73 24.10 -8.88
CA TYR A 119 1.55 23.76 -7.71
C TYR A 119 0.73 23.02 -6.65
N PHE A 120 -0.50 23.46 -6.38
CA PHE A 120 -1.40 22.78 -5.45
C PHE A 120 -1.71 21.35 -5.91
N ILE A 121 -2.06 21.17 -7.19
CA ILE A 121 -2.39 19.86 -7.75
C ILE A 121 -1.17 18.93 -7.71
N LEU A 122 0.00 19.41 -8.13
CA LEU A 122 1.23 18.61 -8.11
C LEU A 122 1.67 18.25 -6.69
N ALA A 123 1.53 19.18 -5.74
CA ALA A 123 1.80 18.90 -4.33
C ALA A 123 0.87 17.80 -3.79
N LEU A 124 -0.42 17.86 -4.14
CA LEU A 124 -1.38 16.84 -3.74
C LEU A 124 -1.04 15.48 -4.36
N ILE A 125 -0.76 15.43 -5.67
CA ILE A 125 -0.34 14.21 -6.37
C ILE A 125 0.91 13.62 -5.72
N LEU A 126 1.91 14.44 -5.41
CA LEU A 126 3.14 14.02 -4.73
C LEU A 126 2.85 13.40 -3.36
N GLY A 127 1.98 14.04 -2.56
CA GLY A 127 1.57 13.53 -1.26
C GLY A 127 0.88 12.17 -1.37
N LEU A 128 -0.07 12.02 -2.29
CA LEU A 128 -0.77 10.75 -2.52
C LEU A 128 0.18 9.66 -3.05
N ALA A 129 1.10 10.01 -3.94
CA ALA A 129 2.13 9.10 -4.45
C ALA A 129 3.05 8.60 -3.33
N LEU A 130 3.58 9.50 -2.50
CA LEU A 130 4.42 9.15 -1.36
C LEU A 130 3.68 8.28 -0.35
N TYR A 131 2.43 8.62 -0.02
CA TYR A 131 1.60 7.81 0.86
C TYR A 131 1.42 6.39 0.28
N SER A 132 1.18 6.28 -1.03
CA SER A 132 1.05 4.99 -1.70
C SER A 132 2.34 4.17 -1.65
N ILE A 133 3.50 4.81 -1.82
CA ILE A 133 4.81 4.14 -1.73
C ILE A 133 5.08 3.65 -0.31
N LEU A 134 4.96 4.52 0.69
CA LEU A 134 5.18 4.17 2.10
C LEU A 134 4.21 3.08 2.56
N GLY A 135 2.92 3.25 2.21
CA GLY A 135 1.89 2.24 2.45
C GLY A 135 2.26 0.90 1.84
N THR A 136 2.73 0.87 0.58
CA THR A 136 3.17 -0.36 -0.09
C THR A 136 4.33 -1.04 0.63
N ILE A 137 5.35 -0.30 1.08
CA ILE A 137 6.48 -0.84 1.85
C ILE A 137 5.97 -1.52 3.13
N THR A 138 5.08 -0.85 3.85
CA THR A 138 4.44 -1.38 5.07
C THR A 138 3.64 -2.64 4.78
N LEU A 139 2.86 -2.66 3.69
CA LEU A 139 2.06 -3.81 3.26
C LEU A 139 2.93 -5.02 2.87
N VAL A 140 4.04 -4.81 2.15
CA VAL A 140 5.00 -5.88 1.82
C VAL A 140 5.59 -6.48 3.09
N GLY A 141 5.91 -5.66 4.09
CA GLY A 141 6.36 -6.12 5.40
C GLY A 141 5.33 -7.00 6.11
N ILE A 142 4.06 -6.60 6.09
CA ILE A 142 2.94 -7.38 6.66
C ILE A 142 2.78 -8.70 5.91
N TYR A 143 2.71 -8.66 4.58
CA TYR A 143 2.54 -9.85 3.74
C TYR A 143 3.65 -10.88 3.97
N ARG A 144 4.92 -10.45 4.01
CA ARG A 144 6.08 -11.32 4.31
C ARG A 144 5.97 -12.00 5.68
N ARG A 145 5.41 -11.32 6.68
CA ARG A 145 5.18 -11.93 8.01
C ARG A 145 4.10 -13.00 7.95
N HIS A 146 3.01 -12.75 7.22
CA HIS A 146 1.94 -13.74 7.04
C HIS A 146 2.44 -14.98 6.29
N THR A 147 3.15 -14.81 5.17
CA THR A 147 3.69 -15.94 4.41
C THR A 147 4.70 -16.78 5.20
N ARG A 148 5.57 -16.15 6.01
CA ARG A 148 6.48 -16.87 6.93
C ARG A 148 5.72 -17.72 7.95
N ARG A 149 4.64 -17.19 8.53
CA ARG A 149 3.80 -17.94 9.49
C ARG A 149 3.11 -19.12 8.83
N VAL A 150 2.56 -18.94 7.63
CA VAL A 150 1.97 -20.04 6.85
C VAL A 150 2.99 -21.13 6.54
N ALA A 151 4.20 -20.75 6.12
CA ALA A 151 5.27 -21.71 5.84
C ALA A 151 5.69 -22.51 7.08
N LEU A 152 5.77 -21.85 8.24
CA LEU A 152 6.09 -22.50 9.51
C LEU A 152 4.99 -23.48 9.94
N LEU A 153 3.71 -23.12 9.78
CA LEU A 153 2.60 -24.01 10.10
C LEU A 153 2.55 -25.23 9.18
N ARG A 154 2.85 -25.07 7.90
CA ARG A 154 2.99 -26.21 6.98
C ARG A 154 4.08 -27.17 7.43
N ARG A 155 5.25 -26.65 7.81
CA ARG A 155 6.35 -27.48 8.35
C ARG A 155 5.95 -28.26 9.59
N ILE A 156 5.34 -27.60 10.58
CA ILE A 156 4.86 -28.26 11.81
C ILE A 156 3.85 -29.37 11.49
N ARG A 157 2.92 -29.10 10.56
CA ARG A 157 1.93 -30.08 10.13
C ARG A 157 2.59 -31.29 9.45
N ASP A 158 3.56 -31.06 8.57
CA ASP A 158 4.24 -32.14 7.86
C ASP A 158 5.08 -32.99 8.81
N ASP A 159 5.75 -32.36 9.78
CA ASP A 159 6.50 -33.06 10.84
C ASP A 159 5.59 -33.92 11.73
N ASN A 160 4.41 -33.41 12.09
CA ASN A 160 3.42 -34.17 12.86
C ASN A 160 2.89 -35.37 12.07
N LYS A 161 2.61 -35.21 10.77
CA LYS A 161 2.18 -36.32 9.90
C LYS A 161 3.24 -37.41 9.78
N LEU A 162 4.52 -37.04 9.71
CA LEU A 162 5.63 -38.01 9.67
C LEU A 162 5.75 -38.78 10.99
N ARG A 163 5.62 -38.08 12.12
CA ARG A 163 5.62 -38.70 13.46
C ARG A 163 4.47 -39.67 13.66
N ASP A 164 3.27 -39.31 13.22
CA ASP A 164 2.08 -40.17 13.33
C ASP A 164 2.20 -41.44 12.47
N ARG A 165 2.84 -41.34 11.29
CA ARG A 165 3.12 -42.52 10.45
C ARG A 165 4.13 -43.46 11.12
N GLY A 166 5.19 -42.91 11.73
CA GLY A 166 6.16 -43.71 12.48
C GLY A 166 5.53 -44.46 13.66
N ARG A 167 4.59 -43.83 14.38
CA ARG A 167 3.86 -44.45 15.50
C ARG A 167 2.88 -45.56 15.09
N ARG A 168 2.46 -45.62 13.83
CA ARG A 168 1.55 -46.67 13.33
C ARG A 168 2.29 -47.91 12.80
N GLN A 169 3.61 -47.82 12.63
CA GLN A 169 4.45 -48.89 12.07
C GLN A 169 5.33 -49.59 13.11
N GLY A 170 5.47 -49.04 14.31
CA GLY A 170 6.15 -49.66 15.45
C GLY A 170 5.15 -50.09 16.50
#